data_AF-A0AB39HE70-F1
#
_entry.id   AF-A0AB39HE70-F1
#
_cell.length_a   1.000
_cell.length_b   1.000
_cell.length_c   1.000
_cell.angle_alpha   90.00
_cell.angle_beta   90.00
_cell.angle_gamma   90.00
#
_symmetry.space_group_name_H-M   'P 1'
#
loop_
_entity.id
_entity.type
_entity.pdbx_description
1 polymer ?
#
loop_
_entity_poly.entity_id
_entity_poly.type
_entity_poly.pdbx_seq_one_letter_code
_entity_poly.pdbx_strand_id
1 'polypeptide(L)'
;MERHDTPQVKLTRGDFHDASFFFSSAKHTLVGQGVKTAVNEVIAFEQLASQAQQLLTSAQTDEQDNPVLFGVIPFDQSFPTKLLIPNHLTFAKRCSTQTEAQISRNPASIISKPSGDHYRQGVSQLVAHFGHSSLDKAVLSRALDVEAKESIDRFALLNNLLSINQTGYTFSVQTGDNTFLLGASPELLIAKQGAQIVSNPLAGSRPKADDEAQNQRLSDDLLATDKDRHEHALVVDEIEKVLSSYCAPLHCPKQPSVIKTNTMLHLSTRLDGQLSDPSTHVLQLASQLHPTPAVCGFPRHEAYQAIKLLEGFDRGYFTGMVGWCDAKGNGEWVVTIRCAEVNERKMRLFAGAGIVNQSNPQAELEETAAKMQTIVNAAGLSISEPLIA
;
A
#
# COMPACT_ATOMS: atom_id res chain seq x y z
N MET A 1 14.47 6.41 -24.48
CA MET A 1 14.23 7.76 -25.03
C MET A 1 14.00 8.68 -23.84
N GLU A 2 15.04 9.36 -23.39
CA GLU A 2 14.94 10.38 -22.34
C GLU A 2 14.02 11.49 -22.87
N ARG A 3 12.83 11.62 -22.29
CA ARG A 3 11.91 12.72 -22.63
C ARG A 3 12.42 13.98 -21.92
N HIS A 4 13.17 14.80 -22.65
CA HIS A 4 13.40 16.20 -22.29
C HIS A 4 12.05 16.92 -22.14
N ASP A 5 11.91 17.67 -21.03
CA ASP A 5 10.74 18.46 -20.62
C ASP A 5 9.39 17.75 -20.54
N THR A 6 9.27 16.78 -19.62
CA THR A 6 7.95 16.44 -19.08
C THR A 6 7.51 17.56 -18.11
N PRO A 7 6.41 18.29 -18.38
CA PRO A 7 5.96 19.39 -17.53
C PRO A 7 5.65 18.89 -16.11
N GLN A 8 5.88 19.75 -15.10
CA GLN A 8 5.33 19.50 -13.77
C GLN A 8 3.81 19.58 -13.84
N VAL A 9 3.12 18.52 -13.44
CA VAL A 9 1.67 18.57 -13.27
C VAL A 9 1.38 19.29 -11.97
N LYS A 10 0.55 20.34 -12.04
CA LYS A 10 -0.12 20.90 -10.88
C LYS A 10 -1.46 20.20 -10.78
N LEU A 11 -1.69 19.42 -9.73
CA LEU A 11 -2.99 18.80 -9.51
C LEU A 11 -4.03 19.90 -9.25
N THR A 12 -4.96 20.11 -10.18
CA THR A 12 -6.11 20.99 -9.96
C THR A 12 -7.30 20.18 -9.45
N ARG A 13 -8.25 20.86 -8.80
CA ARG A 13 -9.47 20.23 -8.30
C ARG A 13 -10.32 19.63 -9.42
N GLY A 14 -10.32 20.26 -10.60
CA GLY A 14 -11.00 19.76 -11.79
C GLY A 14 -10.36 18.47 -12.31
N ASP A 15 -9.03 18.46 -12.46
CA ASP A 15 -8.31 17.28 -12.96
C ASP A 15 -8.54 16.04 -12.10
N PHE A 16 -8.62 16.23 -10.77
CA PHE A 16 -8.85 15.15 -9.82
C PHE A 16 -10.31 14.66 -9.79
N HIS A 17 -11.28 15.57 -9.92
CA HIS A 17 -12.69 15.17 -9.85
C HIS A 17 -13.08 14.18 -10.95
N ASP A 18 -12.53 14.38 -12.15
CA ASP A 18 -12.81 13.56 -13.33
C ASP A 18 -11.80 12.42 -13.52
N ALA A 19 -10.84 12.27 -12.59
CA ALA A 19 -9.83 11.23 -12.64
C ALA A 19 -10.43 9.85 -12.26
N SER A 20 -10.28 8.88 -13.16
CA SER A 20 -10.58 7.48 -12.86
C SER A 20 -9.53 6.88 -11.90
N PHE A 21 -8.29 7.35 -12.00
CA PHE A 21 -7.24 7.10 -11.03
C PHE A 21 -6.18 8.21 -10.97
N PHE A 22 -5.46 8.23 -9.86
CA PHE A 22 -4.27 9.02 -9.61
C PHE A 22 -3.21 8.13 -8.96
N PHE A 23 -1.95 8.29 -9.38
CA PHE A 23 -0.80 7.63 -8.76
C PHE A 23 0.42 8.55 -8.80
N SER A 24 1.11 8.71 -7.69
CA SER A 24 2.34 9.49 -7.61
C SER A 24 3.39 8.74 -6.82
N SER A 25 4.56 8.53 -7.42
CA SER A 25 5.77 8.04 -6.78
C SER A 25 6.73 9.18 -6.46
N ALA A 26 7.91 8.86 -5.92
CA ALA A 26 8.99 9.83 -5.77
C ALA A 26 9.47 10.45 -7.11
N LYS A 27 9.22 9.78 -8.24
CA LYS A 27 9.78 10.15 -9.56
C LYS A 27 8.75 10.78 -10.50
N HIS A 28 7.53 10.26 -10.49
CA HIS A 28 6.52 10.64 -11.48
C HIS A 28 5.10 10.60 -10.93
N THR A 29 4.19 11.21 -11.67
CA THR A 29 2.76 11.21 -11.41
C THR A 29 1.99 10.78 -12.65
N LEU A 30 1.02 9.90 -12.47
CA LEU A 30 0.06 9.45 -13.46
C LEU A 30 -1.33 9.93 -13.06
N VAL A 31 -2.05 10.53 -14.00
CA VAL A 31 -3.46 10.87 -13.86
C VAL A 31 -4.20 10.29 -15.05
N GLY A 32 -5.11 9.37 -14.79
CA GLY A 32 -6.00 8.79 -15.79
C GLY A 32 -7.36 9.48 -15.77
N GLN A 33 -7.80 9.99 -16.92
CA GLN A 33 -9.10 10.62 -17.09
C GLN A 33 -9.99 9.76 -17.98
N GLY A 34 -11.23 9.57 -17.54
CA GLY A 34 -12.16 8.65 -18.17
C GLY A 34 -11.71 7.18 -18.11
N VAL A 35 -12.50 6.31 -18.74
CA VAL A 35 -12.25 4.87 -18.80
C VAL A 35 -12.50 4.43 -20.24
N LYS A 36 -11.44 3.98 -20.93
CA LYS A 36 -11.53 3.38 -22.27
C LYS A 36 -11.91 1.90 -22.15
N THR A 37 -11.28 1.22 -21.20
CA THR A 37 -11.53 -0.20 -20.91
C THR A 37 -11.35 -0.42 -19.42
N ALA A 38 -12.21 -1.24 -18.81
CA ALA A 38 -12.05 -1.67 -17.44
C ALA A 38 -12.53 -3.11 -17.26
N VAL A 39 -11.88 -3.82 -16.35
CA VAL A 39 -12.28 -5.13 -15.84
C VAL A 39 -12.46 -4.98 -14.34
N ASN A 40 -13.52 -5.61 -13.80
CA ASN A 40 -13.77 -5.70 -12.38
C ASN A 40 -14.30 -7.10 -12.07
N GLU A 41 -13.39 -8.07 -12.03
CA GLU A 41 -13.70 -9.49 -12.00
C GLU A 41 -12.74 -10.23 -11.06
N VAL A 42 -13.12 -11.41 -10.61
CA VAL A 42 -12.23 -12.29 -9.84
C VAL A 42 -11.16 -12.83 -10.76
N ILE A 43 -9.90 -12.47 -10.52
CA ILE A 43 -8.74 -12.90 -11.31
C ILE A 43 -7.76 -13.61 -10.38
N ALA A 44 -7.45 -14.87 -10.69
CA ALA A 44 -6.41 -15.60 -9.96
C ALA A 44 -5.07 -14.88 -10.09
N PHE A 45 -4.26 -14.82 -9.03
CA PHE A 45 -3.03 -14.03 -9.05
C PHE A 45 -2.03 -14.48 -10.14
N GLU A 46 -2.01 -15.77 -10.47
CA GLU A 46 -1.20 -16.32 -11.57
C GLU A 46 -1.62 -15.82 -12.97
N GLN A 47 -2.86 -15.34 -13.13
CA GLN A 47 -3.43 -14.85 -14.39
C GLN A 47 -3.36 -13.33 -14.55
N LEU A 48 -2.90 -12.60 -13.52
CA LEU A 48 -2.86 -11.12 -13.55
C LEU A 48 -2.02 -10.60 -14.72
N ALA A 49 -0.85 -11.19 -14.97
CA ALA A 49 0.04 -10.77 -16.04
C ALA A 49 -0.56 -11.01 -17.43
N SER A 50 -1.17 -12.18 -17.66
CA SER A 50 -1.77 -12.50 -18.95
C SER A 50 -2.99 -11.62 -19.23
N GLN A 51 -3.84 -11.37 -18.22
CA GLN A 51 -4.98 -10.47 -18.38
C GLN A 51 -4.56 -9.03 -18.66
N ALA A 52 -3.59 -8.51 -17.90
CA ALA A 52 -3.07 -7.16 -18.16
C ALA A 52 -2.49 -7.04 -19.58
N GLN A 53 -1.70 -8.02 -20.01
CA GLN A 53 -1.12 -8.02 -21.36
C GLN A 53 -2.20 -8.07 -22.45
N GLN A 54 -3.27 -8.86 -22.26
CA GLN A 54 -4.38 -8.94 -23.21
C GLN A 54 -5.10 -7.58 -23.36
N LEU A 55 -5.40 -6.91 -22.24
CA LEU A 55 -6.01 -5.59 -22.23
C LEU A 55 -5.13 -4.54 -22.90
N LEU A 56 -3.83 -4.54 -22.58
CA LEU A 56 -2.84 -3.62 -23.15
C LEU A 56 -2.68 -3.84 -24.66
N THR A 57 -2.55 -5.08 -25.10
CA THR A 57 -2.42 -5.43 -26.53
C THR A 57 -3.67 -5.03 -27.31
N SER A 58 -4.85 -5.22 -26.71
CA SER A 58 -6.13 -4.82 -27.34
C SER A 58 -6.31 -3.30 -27.41
N ALA A 59 -5.62 -2.55 -26.53
CA ALA A 59 -5.68 -1.09 -26.50
C ALA A 59 -4.67 -0.42 -27.45
N GLN A 60 -3.62 -1.14 -27.87
CA GLN A 60 -2.59 -0.65 -28.79
C GLN A 60 -3.19 -0.35 -30.17
N THR A 61 -2.94 0.85 -30.68
CA THR A 61 -3.38 1.25 -32.03
C THR A 61 -2.32 1.03 -33.10
N ASP A 62 -1.04 1.04 -32.74
CA ASP A 62 0.11 0.78 -33.60
C ASP A 62 1.31 0.29 -32.77
N GLU A 63 2.43 -0.06 -33.44
CA GLU A 63 3.63 -0.59 -32.79
C GLU A 63 4.36 0.42 -31.87
N GLN A 64 4.15 1.72 -32.06
CA GLN A 64 4.77 2.77 -31.25
C GLN A 64 3.91 3.13 -30.02
N ASP A 65 2.64 2.74 -30.02
CA ASP A 65 1.73 2.92 -28.90
C ASP A 65 2.15 2.09 -27.68
N ASN A 66 2.15 2.75 -26.52
CA ASN A 66 2.49 2.14 -25.24
C ASN A 66 1.40 2.47 -24.22
N PRO A 67 0.22 1.83 -24.33
CA PRO A 67 -0.86 2.05 -23.39
C PRO A 67 -0.40 1.69 -21.98
N VAL A 68 -1.01 2.37 -21.00
CA VAL A 68 -0.77 2.11 -19.58
C VAL A 68 -2.06 1.65 -18.95
N LEU A 69 -1.95 0.56 -18.21
CA LEU A 69 -2.99 0.01 -17.38
C LEU A 69 -2.71 0.41 -15.93
N PHE A 70 -3.76 0.86 -15.25
CA PHE A 70 -3.75 1.04 -13.80
C PHE A 70 -4.58 -0.07 -13.15
N GLY A 71 -4.17 -0.53 -11.97
CA GLY A 71 -4.89 -1.59 -11.28
C GLY A 71 -4.86 -1.46 -9.77
N VAL A 72 -5.88 -2.05 -9.16
CA VAL A 72 -5.93 -2.36 -7.73
C VAL A 72 -6.32 -3.83 -7.59
N ILE A 73 -5.43 -4.61 -6.98
CA ILE A 73 -5.55 -6.04 -6.74
C ILE A 73 -5.78 -6.26 -5.24
N PRO A 74 -6.75 -7.10 -4.85
CA PRO A 74 -7.09 -7.34 -3.45
C PRO A 74 -6.06 -8.16 -2.68
N PHE A 75 -6.25 -8.23 -1.36
CA PHE A 75 -5.51 -9.16 -0.50
C PHE A 75 -5.89 -10.62 -0.78
N ASP A 76 -7.18 -10.91 -0.94
CA ASP A 76 -7.70 -12.22 -1.34
C ASP A 76 -7.98 -12.26 -2.83
N GLN A 77 -7.40 -13.22 -3.55
CA GLN A 77 -7.67 -13.44 -4.97
C GLN A 77 -9.14 -13.79 -5.29
N SER A 78 -9.95 -14.18 -4.29
CA SER A 78 -11.40 -14.39 -4.46
C SER A 78 -12.18 -13.08 -4.55
N PHE A 79 -11.58 -11.95 -4.18
CA PHE A 79 -12.20 -10.63 -4.31
C PHE A 79 -11.96 -10.08 -5.73
N PRO A 80 -12.86 -9.25 -6.28
CA PRO A 80 -12.66 -8.67 -7.61
C PRO A 80 -11.38 -7.85 -7.70
N THR A 81 -10.62 -8.07 -8.77
CA THR A 81 -9.52 -7.22 -9.22
C THR A 81 -10.05 -6.17 -10.18
N LYS A 82 -9.67 -4.91 -9.98
CA LYS A 82 -10.00 -3.82 -10.89
C LYS A 82 -8.79 -3.41 -11.70
N LEU A 83 -8.86 -3.57 -13.02
CA LEU A 83 -7.88 -3.10 -13.99
C LEU A 83 -8.55 -2.10 -14.93
N LEU A 84 -7.87 -1.02 -15.31
CA LEU A 84 -8.45 -0.01 -16.19
C LEU A 84 -7.38 0.67 -17.08
N ILE A 85 -7.78 1.01 -18.29
CA ILE A 85 -7.04 1.84 -19.23
C ILE A 85 -7.83 3.15 -19.41
N PRO A 86 -7.24 4.33 -19.13
CA PRO A 86 -7.97 5.59 -19.21
C PRO A 86 -8.16 6.04 -20.67
N ASN A 87 -9.07 6.99 -20.90
CA ASN A 87 -9.20 7.65 -22.21
C ASN A 87 -8.01 8.57 -22.48
N HIS A 88 -7.59 9.30 -21.44
CA HIS A 88 -6.44 10.19 -21.48
C HIS A 88 -5.53 9.90 -20.29
N LEU A 89 -4.24 9.73 -20.56
CA LEU A 89 -3.22 9.55 -19.54
C LEU A 89 -2.30 10.76 -19.53
N THR A 90 -2.18 11.41 -18.39
CA THR A 90 -1.09 12.35 -18.14
C THR A 90 0.01 11.63 -17.38
N PHE A 91 1.22 11.57 -17.96
CA PHE A 91 2.43 11.07 -17.30
C PHE A 91 3.40 12.24 -17.13
N ALA A 92 3.74 12.59 -15.90
CA ALA A 92 4.53 13.78 -15.58
C ALA A 92 5.59 13.51 -14.53
N LYS A 93 6.53 14.46 -14.37
CA LYS A 93 7.38 14.50 -13.17
C LYS A 93 6.49 14.62 -11.93
N ARG A 94 7.02 14.17 -10.78
CA ARG A 94 6.30 14.19 -9.51
C ARG A 94 5.56 15.52 -9.30
N CYS A 95 4.27 15.42 -9.03
CA CYS A 95 3.42 16.54 -8.69
C CYS A 95 3.92 17.23 -7.42
N SER A 96 4.14 18.54 -7.49
CA SER A 96 4.29 19.37 -6.30
C SER A 96 2.92 19.64 -5.69
N THR A 97 2.79 19.57 -4.37
CA THR A 97 1.55 19.96 -3.70
C THR A 97 1.25 21.44 -3.91
N GLN A 98 -0.03 21.78 -4.00
CA GLN A 98 -0.45 23.15 -3.74
C GLN A 98 -0.47 23.36 -2.22
N THR A 99 -0.13 24.57 -1.79
CA THR A 99 -0.10 25.11 -0.42
C THR A 99 -0.99 24.36 0.57
N GLU A 100 -0.52 24.16 1.81
CA GLU A 100 -1.30 23.54 2.91
C GLU A 100 -2.78 23.94 2.82
N ALA A 101 -3.64 22.98 2.47
CA ALA A 101 -5.07 23.22 2.46
C ALA A 101 -5.46 23.53 3.91
N GLN A 102 -6.18 24.63 4.14
CA GLN A 102 -6.76 24.89 5.46
C GLN A 102 -7.67 23.71 5.82
N ILE A 103 -7.24 22.92 6.81
CA ILE A 103 -8.01 21.79 7.28
C ILE A 103 -9.17 22.32 8.13
N SER A 104 -10.33 22.53 7.48
CA SER A 104 -11.59 22.66 8.23
C SER A 104 -11.83 21.31 8.91
N ARG A 105 -11.93 21.30 10.25
CA ARG A 105 -12.19 20.08 11.01
C ARG A 105 -13.65 19.69 10.87
N ASN A 106 -13.92 18.68 10.05
CA ASN A 106 -15.25 18.09 9.88
C ASN A 106 -15.49 17.08 11.02
N PRO A 107 -16.46 17.31 11.92
CA PRO A 107 -16.76 16.37 13.00
C PRO A 107 -17.20 15.01 12.44
N ALA A 108 -16.73 13.92 13.05
CA ALA A 108 -17.08 12.55 12.67
C ALA A 108 -17.25 11.66 13.90
N SER A 109 -18.00 10.58 13.74
CA SER A 109 -18.21 9.54 14.76
C SER A 109 -17.90 8.15 14.22
N ILE A 110 -17.44 7.25 15.08
CA ILE A 110 -17.28 5.84 14.74
C ILE A 110 -18.68 5.19 14.67
N ILE A 111 -19.02 4.59 13.54
CA ILE A 111 -20.32 3.93 13.30
C ILE A 111 -20.22 2.40 13.23
N SER A 112 -19.01 1.85 13.11
CA SER A 112 -18.77 0.42 13.30
C SER A 112 -18.83 0.05 14.78
N LYS A 113 -19.09 -1.23 15.07
CA LYS A 113 -18.92 -1.75 16.44
C LYS A 113 -17.46 -1.58 16.90
N PRO A 114 -17.23 -1.33 18.20
CA PRO A 114 -15.92 -1.43 18.83
C PRO A 114 -15.15 -2.66 18.33
N SER A 115 -13.96 -2.44 17.77
CA SER A 115 -13.11 -3.52 17.25
C SER A 115 -11.86 -3.71 18.09
N GLY A 116 -11.55 -2.79 19.01
CA GLY A 116 -10.38 -2.86 19.87
C GLY A 116 -10.29 -4.15 20.68
N ASP A 117 -11.36 -4.53 21.38
CA ASP A 117 -11.38 -5.75 22.21
C ASP A 117 -11.25 -7.03 21.38
N HIS A 118 -11.99 -7.10 20.26
CA HIS A 118 -11.90 -8.22 19.32
C HIS A 118 -10.47 -8.35 18.75
N TYR A 119 -9.87 -7.23 18.36
CA TYR A 119 -8.49 -7.19 17.88
C TYR A 119 -7.50 -7.68 18.94
N ARG A 120 -7.57 -7.19 20.18
CA ARG A 120 -6.68 -7.65 21.27
C ARG A 120 -6.86 -9.13 21.56
N GLN A 121 -8.10 -9.63 21.50
CA GLN A 121 -8.36 -11.06 21.65
C GLN A 121 -7.73 -11.86 20.50
N GLY A 122 -7.86 -11.41 19.25
CA GLY A 122 -7.23 -12.02 18.08
C GLY A 122 -5.71 -12.05 18.20
N VAL A 123 -5.08 -10.95 18.63
CA VAL A 123 -3.64 -10.90 18.91
C VAL A 123 -3.25 -11.91 20.00
N SER A 124 -4.00 -11.98 21.10
CA SER A 124 -3.74 -12.93 22.19
C SER A 124 -3.85 -14.39 21.73
N GLN A 125 -4.86 -14.70 20.91
CA GLN A 125 -5.07 -16.02 20.32
C GLN A 125 -3.95 -16.40 19.36
N LEU A 126 -3.51 -15.46 18.52
CA LEU A 126 -2.40 -15.69 17.59
C LEU A 126 -1.07 -15.91 18.32
N VAL A 127 -0.77 -15.11 19.35
CA VAL A 127 0.43 -15.29 20.18
C VAL A 127 0.46 -16.67 20.83
N ALA A 128 -0.68 -17.14 21.36
CA ALA A 128 -0.80 -18.49 21.91
C ALA A 128 -0.65 -19.60 20.85
N HIS A 129 -1.00 -19.31 19.59
CA HIS A 129 -0.93 -20.27 18.49
C HIS A 129 0.49 -20.55 18.00
N PHE A 130 1.41 -19.58 18.07
CA PHE A 130 2.80 -19.75 17.60
C PHE A 130 3.52 -20.92 18.29
N GLY A 131 3.29 -21.15 19.59
CA GLY A 131 3.92 -22.27 20.32
C GLY A 131 3.43 -23.67 19.90
N HIS A 132 2.38 -23.74 19.08
CA HIS A 132 1.71 -24.99 18.69
C HIS A 132 1.56 -25.14 17.17
N SER A 133 2.22 -24.29 16.38
CA SER A 133 2.11 -24.28 14.91
C SER A 133 3.48 -24.03 14.26
N SER A 134 3.52 -24.18 12.94
CA SER A 134 4.67 -23.79 12.09
C SER A 134 4.66 -22.30 11.73
N LEU A 135 3.71 -21.53 12.26
CA LEU A 135 3.58 -20.11 11.96
C LEU A 135 4.59 -19.32 12.78
N ASP A 136 5.41 -18.49 12.14
CA ASP A 136 6.39 -17.63 12.80
C ASP A 136 5.89 -16.18 12.93
N LYS A 137 5.09 -15.75 11.95
CA LYS A 137 4.56 -14.39 11.87
C LYS A 137 3.18 -14.39 11.22
N ALA A 138 2.26 -13.59 11.73
CA ALA A 138 1.09 -13.15 10.97
C ALA A 138 0.72 -11.71 11.30
N VAL A 139 0.16 -11.01 10.32
CA VAL A 139 -0.23 -9.61 10.43
C VAL A 139 -1.72 -9.59 10.67
N LEU A 140 -2.14 -9.16 11.86
CA LEU A 140 -3.55 -8.92 12.14
C LEU A 140 -3.87 -7.45 11.95
N SER A 141 -5.06 -7.21 11.42
CA SER A 141 -5.58 -5.90 11.12
C SER A 141 -6.99 -5.72 11.64
N ARG A 142 -7.44 -4.48 11.58
CA ARG A 142 -8.80 -4.06 11.94
C ARG A 142 -9.25 -2.93 11.03
N ALA A 143 -10.56 -2.80 10.91
CA ALA A 143 -11.19 -1.68 10.23
C ALA A 143 -12.05 -0.87 11.20
N LEU A 144 -12.20 0.42 10.91
CA LEU A 144 -13.17 1.30 11.57
C LEU A 144 -13.96 2.06 10.52
N ASP A 145 -15.29 1.99 10.62
CA ASP A 145 -16.18 2.81 9.79
C ASP A 145 -16.51 4.08 10.54
N VAL A 146 -16.26 5.22 9.90
CA VAL A 146 -16.56 6.55 10.43
C VAL A 146 -17.51 7.28 9.51
N GLU A 147 -18.40 8.09 10.10
CA GLU A 147 -19.32 8.97 9.37
C GLU A 147 -19.10 10.41 9.79
N ALA A 148 -18.80 11.25 8.81
CA ALA A 148 -18.59 12.68 8.98
C ALA A 148 -19.90 13.47 8.88
N LYS A 149 -19.94 14.67 9.46
CA LYS A 149 -21.10 15.56 9.42
C LYS A 149 -21.37 16.07 8.00
N GLU A 150 -20.32 16.42 7.28
CA GLU A 150 -20.35 16.85 5.88
C GLU A 150 -19.60 15.87 4.97
N SER A 151 -19.80 15.97 3.65
CA SER A 151 -19.09 15.12 2.68
C SER A 151 -17.58 15.32 2.78
N ILE A 152 -16.83 14.22 2.71
CA ILE A 152 -15.37 14.22 2.81
C ILE A 152 -14.79 14.78 1.50
N ASP A 153 -13.98 15.84 1.63
CA ASP A 153 -13.28 16.43 0.50
C ASP A 153 -12.12 15.53 0.05
N ARG A 154 -12.38 14.67 -0.92
CA ARG A 154 -11.41 13.74 -1.51
C ARG A 154 -10.19 14.46 -2.09
N PHE A 155 -10.37 15.67 -2.64
CA PHE A 155 -9.25 16.44 -3.20
C PHE A 155 -8.34 16.95 -2.09
N ALA A 156 -8.92 17.51 -1.02
CA ALA A 156 -8.15 17.94 0.15
C ALA A 156 -7.42 16.75 0.80
N LEU A 157 -8.09 15.61 0.95
CA LEU A 157 -7.47 14.38 1.44
C LEU A 157 -6.27 13.97 0.58
N LEU A 158 -6.42 13.87 -0.75
CA LEU A 158 -5.31 13.49 -1.63
C LEU A 158 -4.15 14.50 -1.56
N ASN A 159 -4.44 15.81 -1.58
CA ASN A 159 -3.40 16.85 -1.51
C ASN A 159 -2.63 16.79 -0.18
N ASN A 160 -3.32 16.55 0.93
CA ASN A 160 -2.71 16.36 2.24
C ASN A 160 -1.88 15.06 2.30
N LEU A 161 -2.35 13.98 1.68
CA LEU A 161 -1.57 12.74 1.57
C LEU A 161 -0.30 12.95 0.73
N LEU A 162 -0.37 13.73 -0.36
CA LEU A 162 0.81 14.08 -1.16
C LEU A 162 1.83 14.92 -0.38
N SER A 163 1.38 15.82 0.50
CA SER A 163 2.28 16.71 1.25
C SER A 163 3.08 15.97 2.32
N ILE A 164 2.44 15.01 3.00
CA ILE A 164 3.07 14.19 4.05
C ILE A 164 3.86 12.99 3.51
N ASN A 165 3.61 12.57 2.26
CA ASN A 165 4.22 11.38 1.66
C ASN A 165 5.18 11.72 0.51
N GLN A 166 6.22 12.49 0.84
CA GLN A 166 7.17 13.03 -0.15
C GLN A 166 8.03 11.97 -0.85
N THR A 167 8.33 10.88 -0.15
CA THR A 167 9.24 9.83 -0.62
C THR A 167 8.53 8.52 -0.96
N GLY A 168 7.26 8.36 -0.58
CA GLY A 168 6.46 7.18 -0.87
C GLY A 168 5.53 7.35 -2.07
N TYR A 169 4.43 6.60 -2.01
CA TYR A 169 3.47 6.43 -3.10
C TYR A 169 2.08 6.87 -2.68
N THR A 170 1.53 7.87 -3.36
CA THR A 170 0.18 8.37 -3.09
C THR A 170 -0.75 8.00 -4.24
N PHE A 171 -1.91 7.44 -3.93
CA PHE A 171 -2.84 6.92 -4.92
C PHE A 171 -4.29 7.27 -4.59
N SER A 172 -5.13 7.32 -5.63
CA SER A 172 -6.58 7.39 -5.55
C SER A 172 -7.18 6.61 -6.72
N VAL A 173 -8.17 5.76 -6.49
CA VAL A 173 -8.86 5.02 -7.55
C VAL A 173 -10.32 4.80 -7.17
N GLN A 174 -11.22 4.96 -8.14
CA GLN A 174 -12.62 4.61 -7.92
C GLN A 174 -12.74 3.08 -7.86
N THR A 175 -13.26 2.53 -6.76
CA THR A 175 -13.42 1.08 -6.55
C THR A 175 -14.87 0.62 -6.67
N GLY A 176 -15.84 1.53 -6.49
CA GLY A 176 -17.27 1.24 -6.61
C GLY A 176 -18.08 2.47 -7.00
N ASP A 177 -19.40 2.38 -6.87
CA ASP A 177 -20.28 3.53 -7.10
C ASP A 177 -20.00 4.61 -6.04
N ASN A 178 -19.55 5.79 -6.49
CA ASN A 178 -19.04 6.89 -5.67
C ASN A 178 -18.05 6.50 -4.55
N THR A 179 -17.41 5.34 -4.64
CA THR A 179 -16.49 4.81 -3.63
C THR A 179 -15.07 4.86 -4.17
N PHE A 180 -14.18 5.49 -3.43
CA PHE A 180 -12.80 5.70 -3.82
C PHE A 180 -11.86 5.15 -2.76
N LEU A 181 -10.86 4.40 -3.19
CA LEU A 181 -9.73 4.01 -2.36
C LEU A 181 -8.64 5.08 -2.50
N LEU A 182 -8.24 5.71 -1.40
CA LEU A 182 -7.15 6.69 -1.35
C LEU A 182 -6.10 6.25 -0.33
N GLY A 183 -4.82 6.52 -0.60
CA GLY A 183 -3.77 6.17 0.35
C GLY A 183 -2.41 6.78 0.06
N ALA A 184 -1.53 6.64 1.05
CA ALA A 184 -0.14 7.10 1.04
C ALA A 184 0.78 5.97 1.53
N SER A 185 1.03 5.00 0.65
CA SER A 185 1.85 3.84 0.99
C SER A 185 3.34 4.21 1.01
N PRO A 186 4.08 3.82 2.06
CA PRO A 186 5.55 3.93 2.08
C PRO A 186 6.26 2.73 1.41
N GLU A 187 5.53 1.67 1.05
CA GLU A 187 6.12 0.36 0.75
C GLU A 187 6.00 -0.01 -0.74
N LEU A 188 7.14 -0.13 -1.40
CA LEU A 188 7.22 -0.63 -2.77
C LEU A 188 7.23 -2.15 -2.76
N LEU A 189 6.20 -2.77 -3.33
CA LEU A 189 6.19 -4.21 -3.56
C LEU A 189 7.21 -4.57 -4.65
N ILE A 190 7.04 -3.99 -5.84
CA ILE A 190 7.96 -4.20 -6.97
C ILE A 190 7.83 -3.06 -8.00
N ALA A 191 8.97 -2.60 -8.52
CA ALA A 191 9.04 -1.75 -9.70
C ALA A 191 9.91 -2.44 -10.76
N LYS A 192 9.56 -2.25 -12.04
CA LYS A 192 10.33 -2.76 -13.19
C LYS A 192 10.49 -1.69 -14.26
N GLN A 193 11.72 -1.53 -14.76
CA GLN A 193 12.02 -0.74 -15.94
C GLN A 193 13.05 -1.47 -16.81
N GLY A 194 12.63 -1.93 -17.99
CA GLY A 194 13.44 -2.81 -18.84
C GLY A 194 13.77 -4.10 -18.08
N ALA A 195 15.06 -4.39 -17.91
CA ALA A 195 15.52 -5.53 -17.12
C ALA A 195 15.72 -5.21 -15.62
N GLN A 196 15.66 -3.94 -15.22
CA GLN A 196 15.96 -3.54 -13.84
C GLN A 196 14.71 -3.65 -12.98
N ILE A 197 14.84 -4.25 -11.80
CA ILE A 197 13.77 -4.35 -10.80
C ILE A 197 14.21 -3.79 -9.45
N VAL A 198 13.24 -3.29 -8.69
CA VAL A 198 13.45 -2.80 -7.32
C VAL A 198 12.29 -3.26 -6.43
N SER A 199 12.59 -3.82 -5.26
CA SER A 199 11.63 -4.06 -4.18
C SER A 199 12.12 -3.38 -2.90
N ASN A 200 11.21 -2.88 -2.06
CA ASN A 200 11.59 -2.23 -0.79
C ASN A 200 10.61 -2.60 0.34
N PRO A 201 10.66 -3.84 0.86
CA PRO A 201 9.88 -4.27 2.01
C PRO A 201 10.13 -3.44 3.27
N LEU A 202 9.07 -3.26 4.06
CA LEU A 202 9.12 -2.60 5.36
C LEU A 202 8.53 -3.49 6.46
N ALA A 203 9.26 -3.73 7.55
CA ALA A 203 8.76 -4.43 8.73
C ALA A 203 9.52 -3.98 9.99
N GLY A 204 8.87 -3.98 11.15
CA GLY A 204 9.39 -3.28 12.33
C GLY A 204 9.15 -1.76 12.24
N SER A 205 8.49 -1.22 13.27
CA SER A 205 8.01 0.17 13.26
C SER A 205 8.13 0.82 14.63
N ARG A 206 8.30 2.15 14.64
CA ARG A 206 8.08 2.99 15.81
C ARG A 206 7.35 4.28 15.40
N PRO A 207 6.46 4.84 16.24
CA PRO A 207 5.96 6.19 16.04
C PRO A 207 7.12 7.19 16.01
N LYS A 208 7.07 8.12 15.06
CA LYS A 208 8.02 9.24 14.99
C LYS A 208 7.68 10.25 16.08
N ALA A 209 8.69 10.74 16.78
CA ALA A 209 8.60 11.82 17.75
C ALA A 209 8.85 13.19 17.09
N ASP A 210 8.44 14.26 17.78
CA ASP A 210 8.74 15.64 17.35
C ASP A 210 10.22 16.02 17.56
N ASP A 211 10.91 15.34 18.50
CA ASP A 211 12.33 15.54 18.79
C ASP A 211 13.23 14.63 17.93
N GLU A 212 14.17 15.23 17.20
CA GLU A 212 15.06 14.50 16.31
C GLU A 212 16.09 13.64 17.07
N ALA A 213 16.51 14.07 18.27
CA ALA A 213 17.40 13.25 19.11
C ALA A 213 16.66 12.00 19.64
N GLN A 214 15.38 12.11 19.96
CA GLN A 214 14.52 10.97 20.25
C GLN A 214 14.34 10.08 19.02
N ASN A 215 14.08 10.64 17.83
CA ASN A 215 13.97 9.85 16.60
C ASN A 215 15.26 9.08 16.28
N GLN A 216 16.43 9.66 16.53
CA GLN A 216 17.69 8.95 16.35
C GLN A 216 17.80 7.77 17.32
N ARG A 217 17.48 7.97 18.61
CA ARG A 217 17.46 6.88 19.60
C ARG A 217 16.47 5.77 19.24
N LEU A 218 15.28 6.12 18.76
CA LEU A 218 14.27 5.16 18.29
C LEU A 218 14.75 4.40 17.04
N SER A 219 15.49 5.08 16.15
CA SER A 219 16.08 4.43 14.96
C SER A 219 17.17 3.44 15.36
N ASP A 220 18.05 3.82 16.28
CA ASP A 220 19.11 2.95 16.81
C ASP A 220 18.51 1.74 17.55
N ASP A 221 17.46 1.96 18.36
CA ASP A 221 16.69 0.91 19.04
C ASP A 221 16.06 -0.07 18.04
N LEU A 222 15.45 0.45 16.98
CA LEU A 222 14.81 -0.38 15.96
C LEU A 222 15.81 -1.28 15.21
N LEU A 223 17.03 -0.76 14.97
CA LEU A 223 18.13 -1.55 14.40
C LEU A 223 18.72 -2.55 15.41
N ALA A 224 18.74 -2.22 16.70
CA ALA A 224 19.33 -3.05 17.75
C ALA A 224 18.38 -4.12 18.32
N THR A 225 17.07 -4.00 18.14
CA THR A 225 16.09 -4.93 18.71
C THR A 225 16.00 -6.23 17.93
N ASP A 226 16.28 -7.36 18.60
CA ASP A 226 16.24 -8.71 18.01
C ASP A 226 14.88 -9.05 17.42
N LYS A 227 13.79 -8.66 18.10
CA LYS A 227 12.40 -8.88 17.65
C LYS A 227 12.17 -8.25 16.27
N ASP A 228 12.41 -6.95 16.14
CA ASP A 228 12.15 -6.21 14.91
C ASP A 228 13.08 -6.67 13.78
N ARG A 229 14.36 -6.98 14.08
CA ARG A 229 15.28 -7.54 13.08
C ARG A 229 14.85 -8.92 12.58
N HIS A 230 14.43 -9.80 13.48
CA HIS A 230 13.93 -11.12 13.10
C HIS A 230 12.66 -11.01 12.26
N GLU A 231 11.71 -10.17 12.70
CA GLU A 231 10.48 -9.89 11.95
C GLU A 231 10.75 -9.37 10.54
N HIS A 232 11.75 -8.49 10.39
CA HIS A 232 12.17 -7.93 9.10
C HIS A 232 12.90 -8.95 8.23
N ALA A 233 13.79 -9.77 8.81
CA ALA A 233 14.52 -10.81 8.09
C ALA A 233 13.58 -11.82 7.42
N LEU A 234 12.52 -12.26 8.11
CA LEU A 234 11.50 -13.15 7.51
C LEU A 234 10.87 -12.57 6.22
N VAL A 235 10.70 -11.25 6.16
CA VAL A 235 10.16 -10.58 4.96
C VAL A 235 11.21 -10.55 3.84
N VAL A 236 12.43 -10.14 4.16
CA VAL A 236 13.52 -9.97 3.19
C VAL A 236 13.91 -11.33 2.60
N ASP A 237 14.04 -12.36 3.42
CA ASP A 237 14.46 -13.70 3.00
C ASP A 237 13.47 -14.31 2.00
N GLU A 238 12.16 -14.15 2.23
CA GLU A 238 11.13 -14.67 1.31
C GLU A 238 11.11 -13.89 -0.01
N ILE A 239 11.29 -12.57 0.03
CA ILE A 239 11.37 -11.74 -1.19
C ILE A 239 12.64 -12.07 -1.99
N GLU A 240 13.78 -12.19 -1.33
CA GLU A 240 15.05 -12.57 -1.95
C GLU A 240 14.96 -13.95 -2.59
N LYS A 241 14.40 -14.93 -1.88
CA LYS A 241 14.15 -16.28 -2.40
C LYS A 241 13.32 -16.25 -3.68
N VAL A 242 12.20 -15.52 -3.70
CA VAL A 242 11.37 -15.40 -4.90
C VAL A 242 12.14 -14.71 -6.04
N LEU A 243 12.73 -13.54 -5.80
CA LEU A 243 13.38 -12.74 -6.84
C LEU A 243 14.66 -13.36 -7.39
N SER A 244 15.38 -14.17 -6.58
CA SER A 244 16.59 -14.89 -7.01
C SER A 244 16.33 -15.85 -8.17
N SER A 245 15.10 -16.35 -8.31
CA SER A 245 14.70 -17.22 -9.43
C SER A 245 14.53 -16.46 -10.76
N TYR A 246 14.39 -15.14 -10.72
CA TYR A 246 14.20 -14.27 -11.89
C TYR A 246 15.43 -13.43 -12.24
N CYS A 247 16.31 -13.19 -11.27
CA CYS A 247 17.36 -12.19 -11.37
C CYS A 247 18.78 -12.78 -11.35
N ALA A 248 19.64 -12.23 -12.19
CA ALA A 248 21.08 -12.43 -12.17
C ALA A 248 21.79 -11.16 -12.71
N PRO A 249 22.39 -10.29 -11.86
CA PRO A 249 22.49 -10.38 -10.39
C PRO A 249 21.28 -9.84 -9.61
N LEU A 250 21.20 -10.20 -8.32
CA LEU A 250 20.32 -9.61 -7.31
C LEU A 250 21.18 -9.10 -6.13
N HIS A 251 21.04 -7.83 -5.78
CA HIS A 251 21.68 -7.22 -4.62
C HIS A 251 20.69 -7.11 -3.46
N CYS A 252 20.97 -7.86 -2.38
CA CYS A 252 20.24 -7.82 -1.12
C CYS A 252 21.19 -7.34 0.00
N PRO A 253 21.00 -6.12 0.56
CA PRO A 253 21.78 -5.66 1.70
C PRO A 253 21.60 -6.55 2.93
N LYS A 254 22.71 -6.94 3.57
CA LYS A 254 22.69 -7.80 4.78
C LYS A 254 22.07 -7.15 6.02
N GLN A 255 22.03 -5.82 6.07
CA GLN A 255 21.47 -5.08 7.18
C GLN A 255 20.40 -4.11 6.66
N PRO A 256 19.27 -3.97 7.36
CA PRO A 256 18.28 -2.96 7.02
C PRO A 256 18.81 -1.55 7.31
N SER A 257 18.19 -0.57 6.68
CA SER A 257 18.28 0.84 7.07
C SER A 257 16.98 1.30 7.72
N VAL A 258 16.97 2.50 8.30
CA VAL A 258 15.75 3.12 8.81
C VAL A 258 15.29 4.19 7.84
N ILE A 259 14.04 4.10 7.36
CA ILE A 259 13.38 5.17 6.62
C ILE A 259 12.40 5.92 7.53
N LYS A 260 12.22 7.21 7.25
CA LYS A 260 11.32 8.09 8.00
C LYS A 260 10.13 8.47 7.11
N THR A 261 8.93 8.20 7.60
CA THR A 261 7.70 8.79 7.08
C THR A 261 7.31 9.99 7.95
N ASN A 262 6.20 10.65 7.66
CA ASN A 262 5.73 11.76 8.49
C ASN A 262 5.37 11.33 9.92
N THR A 263 4.91 10.09 10.11
CA THR A 263 4.38 9.61 11.39
C THR A 263 5.12 8.40 11.98
N MET A 264 5.94 7.71 11.19
CA MET A 264 6.59 6.45 11.58
C MET A 264 8.03 6.35 11.11
N LEU A 265 8.84 5.63 11.88
CA LEU A 265 10.13 5.06 11.50
C LEU A 265 9.92 3.59 11.10
N HIS A 266 10.60 3.12 10.05
CA HIS A 266 10.49 1.75 9.54
C HIS A 266 11.86 1.16 9.22
N LEU A 267 12.09 -0.13 9.53
CA LEU A 267 13.20 -0.84 8.90
C LEU A 267 12.87 -1.06 7.42
N SER A 268 13.90 -0.98 6.59
CA SER A 268 13.79 -1.00 5.14
C SER A 268 15.00 -1.71 4.56
N THR A 269 14.76 -2.63 3.63
CA THR A 269 15.83 -3.24 2.83
C THR A 269 15.46 -3.09 1.37
N ARG A 270 16.21 -2.27 0.64
CA ARG A 270 16.03 -2.10 -0.81
C ARG A 270 16.78 -3.21 -1.54
N LEU A 271 16.06 -4.04 -2.29
CA LEU A 271 16.61 -5.06 -3.18
C LEU A 271 16.64 -4.52 -4.60
N ASP A 272 17.80 -4.61 -5.26
CA ASP A 272 18.01 -4.22 -6.65
C ASP A 272 18.38 -5.44 -7.48
N GLY A 273 17.62 -5.72 -8.54
CA GLY A 273 17.83 -6.91 -9.37
C GLY A 273 17.88 -6.60 -10.86
N GLN A 274 18.61 -7.43 -11.60
CA GLN A 274 18.57 -7.47 -13.04
C GLN A 274 17.94 -8.79 -13.50
N LEU A 275 16.82 -8.70 -14.21
CA LEU A 275 16.11 -9.86 -14.75
C LEU A 275 16.97 -10.57 -15.81
N SER A 276 17.01 -11.89 -15.70
CA SER A 276 17.59 -12.77 -16.72
C SER A 276 16.79 -12.74 -18.02
N ASP A 277 15.47 -12.59 -17.92
CA ASP A 277 14.56 -12.37 -19.05
C ASP A 277 13.86 -11.00 -18.93
N PRO A 278 14.31 -9.98 -19.71
CA PRO A 278 13.71 -8.65 -19.71
C PRO A 278 12.24 -8.61 -20.13
N SER A 279 11.74 -9.64 -20.82
CA SER A 279 10.34 -9.75 -21.26
C SER A 279 9.38 -10.13 -20.13
N THR A 280 9.89 -10.57 -18.98
CA THR A 280 9.08 -10.86 -17.78
C THR A 280 8.21 -9.66 -17.42
N HIS A 281 6.90 -9.86 -17.31
CA HIS A 281 5.96 -8.78 -17.02
C HIS A 281 5.98 -8.43 -15.52
N VAL A 282 5.91 -7.14 -15.16
CA VAL A 282 5.98 -6.72 -13.74
C VAL A 282 4.92 -7.39 -12.84
N LEU A 283 3.70 -7.58 -13.33
CA LEU A 283 2.63 -8.27 -12.59
C LEU A 283 2.92 -9.75 -12.33
N GLN A 284 3.77 -10.39 -13.15
CA GLN A 284 4.20 -11.75 -12.88
C GLN A 284 5.09 -11.79 -11.64
N LEU A 285 5.99 -10.81 -11.47
CA LEU A 285 6.79 -10.68 -10.26
C LEU A 285 5.92 -10.30 -9.05
N ALA A 286 5.03 -9.33 -9.24
CA ALA A 286 4.15 -8.84 -8.18
C ALA A 286 3.26 -9.96 -7.61
N SER A 287 2.71 -10.83 -8.47
CA SER A 287 1.85 -11.94 -8.03
C SER A 287 2.59 -13.05 -7.29
N GLN A 288 3.88 -13.25 -7.53
CA GLN A 288 4.70 -14.19 -6.76
C GLN A 288 5.03 -13.64 -5.36
N LEU A 289 5.28 -12.34 -5.28
CA LEU A 289 5.61 -11.65 -4.03
C LEU A 289 4.38 -11.43 -3.13
N HIS A 290 3.23 -11.13 -3.73
CA HIS A 290 2.02 -10.74 -3.02
C HIS A 290 1.24 -11.95 -2.45
N PRO A 291 0.76 -11.88 -1.19
CA PRO A 291 1.18 -10.95 -0.15
C PRO A 291 2.53 -11.36 0.47
N THR A 292 3.35 -10.36 0.79
CA THR A 292 4.62 -10.58 1.50
C THR A 292 4.36 -10.87 2.98
N PRO A 293 5.36 -11.39 3.73
CA PRO A 293 5.23 -11.53 5.18
C PRO A 293 5.05 -10.20 5.94
N ALA A 294 5.24 -9.04 5.30
CA ALA A 294 5.00 -7.72 5.89
C ALA A 294 3.51 -7.40 6.08
N VAL A 295 2.62 -8.01 5.28
CA VAL A 295 1.19 -7.78 5.36
C VAL A 295 0.32 -9.04 5.49
N CYS A 296 0.90 -10.22 5.27
CA CYS A 296 0.26 -11.50 5.55
C CYS A 296 0.94 -12.20 6.72
N GLY A 297 2.09 -12.83 6.49
CA GLY A 297 2.84 -13.56 7.49
C GLY A 297 3.74 -14.63 6.88
N PHE A 298 4.33 -15.46 7.74
CA PHE A 298 5.23 -16.53 7.35
C PHE A 298 5.02 -17.77 8.23
N PRO A 299 4.86 -18.98 7.65
CA PRO A 299 4.65 -19.24 6.22
C PRO A 299 3.31 -18.68 5.69
N ARG A 300 3.26 -18.33 4.40
CA ARG A 300 2.16 -17.53 3.81
C ARG A 300 0.78 -18.19 3.95
N HIS A 301 0.67 -19.49 3.76
CA HIS A 301 -0.63 -20.18 3.74
C HIS A 301 -1.28 -20.23 5.13
N GLU A 302 -0.48 -20.57 6.14
CA GLU A 302 -0.87 -20.66 7.54
C GLU A 302 -1.24 -19.28 8.08
N ALA A 303 -0.45 -18.25 7.73
CA ALA A 303 -0.77 -16.87 8.08
C ALA A 303 -2.13 -16.44 7.50
N TYR A 304 -2.40 -16.81 6.26
CA TYR A 304 -3.65 -16.52 5.58
C TYR A 304 -4.86 -17.15 6.27
N GLN A 305 -4.73 -18.41 6.70
CA GLN A 305 -5.77 -19.11 7.47
C GLN A 305 -6.02 -18.45 8.83
N ALA A 306 -4.96 -18.08 9.54
CA ALA A 306 -5.06 -17.39 10.82
C ALA A 306 -5.76 -16.03 10.67
N ILE A 307 -5.39 -15.24 9.65
CA ILE A 307 -6.01 -13.95 9.33
C ILE A 307 -7.52 -14.11 9.09
N LYS A 308 -7.91 -15.05 8.21
CA LYS A 308 -9.32 -15.31 7.90
C LYS A 308 -10.14 -15.72 9.13
N LEU A 309 -9.53 -16.47 10.04
CA LEU A 309 -10.20 -16.93 11.26
C LEU A 309 -10.36 -15.81 12.30
N LEU A 310 -9.38 -14.90 12.41
CA LEU A 310 -9.26 -13.99 13.55
C LEU A 310 -9.76 -12.56 13.30
N GLU A 311 -9.79 -12.06 12.07
CA GLU A 311 -10.09 -10.63 11.82
C GLU A 311 -11.58 -10.28 11.85
N GLY A 312 -12.46 -11.20 11.46
CA GLY A 312 -13.91 -10.97 11.46
C GLY A 312 -14.40 -9.93 10.43
N PHE A 313 -13.56 -9.48 9.49
CA PHE A 313 -13.94 -8.65 8.35
C PHE A 313 -13.10 -9.00 7.11
N ASP A 314 -13.59 -8.63 5.92
CA ASP A 314 -12.85 -8.76 4.67
C ASP A 314 -11.98 -7.52 4.43
N ARG A 315 -10.68 -7.74 4.19
CA ARG A 315 -9.75 -6.63 3.86
C ARG A 315 -10.04 -5.97 2.52
N GLY A 316 -10.68 -6.69 1.58
CA GLY A 316 -10.87 -6.22 0.21
C GLY A 316 -9.53 -5.80 -0.42
N TYR A 317 -9.41 -4.54 -0.80
CA TYR A 317 -8.17 -3.97 -1.36
C TYR A 317 -7.10 -3.63 -0.33
N PHE A 318 -7.44 -3.49 0.95
CA PHE A 318 -6.46 -3.21 2.00
C PHE A 318 -5.45 -4.35 2.09
N THR A 319 -4.15 -4.02 2.20
CA THR A 319 -3.01 -4.94 2.09
C THR A 319 -2.90 -5.73 0.79
N GLY A 320 -3.71 -5.38 -0.22
CA GLY A 320 -3.52 -5.76 -1.60
C GLY A 320 -2.33 -5.03 -2.25
N MET A 321 -2.40 -4.85 -3.57
CA MET A 321 -1.43 -4.04 -4.30
C MET A 321 -2.13 -3.08 -5.27
N VAL A 322 -1.56 -1.89 -5.42
CA VAL A 322 -2.07 -0.84 -6.31
C VAL A 322 -0.92 -0.29 -7.15
N GLY A 323 -1.17 0.00 -8.42
CA GLY A 323 -0.07 0.31 -9.32
C GLY A 323 -0.46 0.41 -10.78
N TRP A 324 0.57 0.44 -11.61
CA TRP A 324 0.42 0.55 -13.06
C TRP A 324 1.41 -0.37 -13.78
N CYS A 325 1.08 -0.72 -15.02
CA CYS A 325 2.00 -1.35 -15.95
C CYS A 325 1.77 -0.87 -17.39
N ASP A 326 2.80 -0.95 -18.23
CA ASP A 326 2.73 -0.62 -19.66
C ASP A 326 2.78 -1.88 -20.55
N ALA A 327 2.51 -1.70 -21.85
CA ALA A 327 2.51 -2.79 -22.83
C ALA A 327 3.89 -3.48 -23.01
N LYS A 328 4.97 -2.89 -22.49
CA LYS A 328 6.33 -3.44 -22.48
C LYS A 328 6.63 -4.21 -21.19
N GLY A 329 5.63 -4.36 -20.31
CA GLY A 329 5.74 -5.06 -19.04
C GLY A 329 6.52 -4.30 -17.97
N ASN A 330 6.74 -3.00 -18.12
CA ASN A 330 7.26 -2.13 -17.05
C ASN A 330 6.13 -1.75 -16.09
N GLY A 331 6.48 -1.20 -14.93
CA GLY A 331 5.48 -0.65 -14.02
C GLY A 331 5.95 -0.54 -12.58
N GLU A 332 5.04 -0.09 -11.72
CA GLU A 332 5.26 0.02 -10.28
C GLU A 332 4.02 -0.46 -9.54
N TRP A 333 4.22 -1.33 -8.55
CA TRP A 333 3.19 -1.87 -7.68
C TRP A 333 3.59 -1.67 -6.23
N VAL A 334 2.68 -1.13 -5.45
CA VAL A 334 2.91 -0.76 -4.05
C VAL A 334 1.90 -1.47 -3.17
N VAL A 335 2.28 -1.75 -1.93
CA VAL A 335 1.38 -2.38 -0.97
C VAL A 335 0.28 -1.40 -0.58
N THR A 336 -0.98 -1.84 -0.61
CA THR A 336 -2.14 -0.99 -0.32
C THR A 336 -2.33 -0.80 1.19
N ILE A 337 -1.51 0.05 1.80
CA ILE A 337 -1.53 0.40 3.22
C ILE A 337 -1.57 1.92 3.42
N ARG A 338 -1.85 2.36 4.66
CA ARG A 338 -2.09 3.77 5.01
C ARG A 338 -3.12 4.38 4.05
N CYS A 339 -4.25 3.70 3.97
CA CYS A 339 -5.32 3.97 3.02
C CYS A 339 -6.70 3.91 3.68
N ALA A 340 -7.69 4.42 2.98
CA ALA A 340 -9.09 4.32 3.34
C ALA A 340 -9.98 4.24 2.10
N GLU A 341 -11.15 3.64 2.27
CA GLU A 341 -12.25 3.75 1.32
C GLU A 341 -13.14 4.93 1.72
N VAL A 342 -13.50 5.77 0.76
CA VAL A 342 -14.29 6.99 0.98
C VAL A 342 -15.50 6.97 0.06
N ASN A 343 -16.68 7.15 0.64
CA ASN A 343 -17.94 7.30 -0.06
C ASN A 343 -18.74 8.44 0.59
N GLU A 344 -18.81 9.58 -0.09
CA GLU A 344 -19.47 10.80 0.41
C GLU A 344 -19.03 11.18 1.84
N ARG A 345 -19.88 10.89 2.84
CA ARG A 345 -19.66 11.20 4.26
C ARG A 345 -19.01 10.06 5.03
N LYS A 346 -18.93 8.86 4.44
CA LYS A 346 -18.45 7.64 5.09
C LYS A 346 -17.01 7.36 4.68
N MET A 347 -16.23 6.90 5.65
CA MET A 347 -14.87 6.45 5.43
C MET A 347 -14.62 5.16 6.19
N ARG A 348 -14.04 4.16 5.52
CA ARG A 348 -13.52 2.95 6.16
C ARG A 348 -12.01 3.08 6.29
N LEU A 349 -11.55 3.14 7.53
CA LEU A 349 -10.14 3.20 7.91
C LEU A 349 -9.59 1.78 8.10
N PHE A 350 -8.34 1.55 7.71
CA PHE A 350 -7.68 0.27 7.89
C PHE A 350 -6.30 0.44 8.54
N ALA A 351 -5.94 -0.49 9.42
CA ALA A 351 -4.57 -0.65 9.89
C ALA A 351 -4.32 -2.07 10.40
N GLY A 352 -3.09 -2.55 10.24
CA GLY A 352 -2.62 -3.81 10.80
C GLY A 352 -1.23 -3.69 11.40
N ALA A 353 -0.86 -4.67 12.21
CA ALA A 353 0.44 -4.79 12.87
C ALA A 353 0.97 -6.22 12.73
N GLY A 354 2.30 -6.35 12.61
CA GLY A 354 2.97 -7.64 12.53
C GLY A 354 3.03 -8.27 13.91
N ILE A 355 2.41 -9.44 14.06
CA ILE A 355 2.33 -10.15 15.33
C ILE A 355 3.38 -11.27 15.33
N VAL A 356 4.15 -11.32 16.40
CA VAL A 356 5.12 -12.37 16.72
C VAL A 356 4.92 -12.84 18.17
N ASN A 357 5.60 -13.91 18.59
CA ASN A 357 5.43 -14.52 19.92
C ASN A 357 5.61 -13.56 21.12
N GLN A 358 6.32 -12.45 20.94
CA GLN A 358 6.58 -11.42 21.96
C GLN A 358 5.64 -10.21 21.88
N SER A 359 4.66 -10.22 20.96
CA SER A 359 3.74 -9.09 20.77
C SER A 359 2.81 -8.89 21.98
N ASN A 360 2.54 -7.63 22.30
CA ASN A 360 1.62 -7.25 23.38
C ASN A 360 0.30 -6.73 22.79
N PRO A 361 -0.86 -7.36 23.06
CA PRO A 361 -2.13 -6.98 22.44
C PRO A 361 -2.50 -5.50 22.53
N GLN A 362 -2.22 -4.85 23.66
CA GLN A 362 -2.54 -3.44 23.85
C GLN A 362 -1.62 -2.54 23.01
N ALA A 363 -0.32 -2.83 22.98
CA ALA A 363 0.64 -2.09 22.16
C ALA A 363 0.32 -2.18 20.66
N GLU A 364 -0.08 -3.36 20.16
CA GLU A 364 -0.45 -3.54 18.75
C GLU A 364 -1.75 -2.77 18.40
N LEU A 365 -2.70 -2.66 19.35
CA LEU A 365 -3.90 -1.85 19.18
C LEU A 365 -3.58 -0.35 19.09
N GLU A 366 -2.64 0.11 19.91
CA GLU A 366 -2.15 1.50 19.88
C GLU A 366 -1.38 1.80 18.58
N GLU A 367 -0.56 0.85 18.10
CA GLU A 367 0.14 0.98 16.82
C GLU A 367 -0.84 1.11 15.64
N THR A 368 -1.87 0.28 15.60
CA THR A 368 -2.90 0.36 14.56
C THR A 368 -3.70 1.68 14.64
N ALA A 369 -3.97 2.19 15.84
CA ALA A 369 -4.64 3.48 16.02
C ALA A 369 -3.78 4.64 15.48
N ALA A 370 -2.48 4.65 15.78
CA ALA A 370 -1.54 5.64 15.26
C ALA A 370 -1.46 5.62 13.72
N LYS A 371 -1.47 4.42 13.11
CA LYS A 371 -1.51 4.24 11.65
C LYS A 371 -2.79 4.84 11.05
N MET A 372 -3.96 4.60 11.65
CA MET A 372 -5.24 5.16 11.20
C MET A 372 -5.29 6.68 11.35
N GLN A 373 -4.72 7.22 12.43
CA GLN A 373 -4.72 8.67 12.70
C GLN A 373 -4.08 9.48 11.57
N THR A 374 -3.12 8.90 10.84
CA THR A 374 -2.51 9.54 9.66
C THR A 374 -3.57 9.88 8.60
N ILE A 375 -4.50 8.97 8.33
CA ILE A 375 -5.58 9.18 7.36
C ILE A 375 -6.63 10.14 7.91
N VAL A 376 -7.02 10.00 9.18
CA VAL A 376 -7.99 10.88 9.85
C VAL A 376 -7.53 12.34 9.77
N ASN A 377 -6.25 12.60 10.07
CA ASN A 377 -5.65 13.93 9.99
C ASN A 377 -5.64 14.45 8.55
N ALA A 378 -5.22 13.64 7.59
CA ALA A 378 -5.19 14.03 6.17
C ALA A 378 -6.59 14.34 5.62
N ALA A 379 -7.62 13.64 6.10
CA ALA A 379 -9.02 13.84 5.74
C ALA A 379 -9.66 15.06 6.43
N GLY A 380 -8.98 15.66 7.40
CA GLY A 380 -9.53 16.77 8.19
C GLY A 380 -10.68 16.38 9.10
N LEU A 381 -10.70 15.13 9.58
CA LEU A 381 -11.74 14.64 10.46
C LEU A 381 -11.40 14.89 11.93
N SER A 382 -12.40 15.23 12.72
CA SER A 382 -12.31 15.29 14.18
C SER A 382 -13.23 14.23 14.78
N ILE A 383 -12.65 13.11 15.18
CA ILE A 383 -13.37 11.97 15.77
C ILE A 383 -13.44 12.16 17.28
N SER A 384 -14.64 12.10 17.85
CA SER A 384 -14.87 12.29 19.29
C SER A 384 -14.43 11.09 20.14
N GLU A 385 -14.55 9.88 19.59
CA GLU A 385 -14.13 8.64 20.25
C GLU A 385 -12.67 8.30 19.94
N PRO A 386 -11.96 7.61 20.86
CA PRO A 386 -10.60 7.18 20.59
C PRO A 386 -10.60 6.03 19.56
N LEU A 387 -9.63 6.03 18.64
CA LEU A 387 -9.50 4.98 17.60
C LEU A 387 -9.13 3.59 18.14
N ILE A 388 -8.92 3.46 19.45
CA ILE A 388 -8.71 2.19 20.16
C ILE A 388 -10.03 1.57 20.65
N ALA A 389 -11.16 2.25 20.41
CA ALA A 389 -12.49 1.84 20.89
C ALA A 389 -12.87 0.42 20.44
#